data_AF-A0A660M793-F1
#
_entry.id   AF-A0A660M793-F1
#
_cell.length_a   1.000
_cell.length_b   1.000
_cell.length_c   1.000
_cell.angle_alpha   90.00
_cell.angle_beta   90.00
_cell.angle_gamma   90.00
#
_symmetry.space_group_name_H-M   'P 1'
#
loop_
_entity.id
_entity.type
_entity.pdbx_description
1 polymer ?
#
loop_
_entity_poly.entity_id
_entity_poly.type
_entity_poly.pdbx_seq_one_letter_code
_entity_poly.pdbx_strand_id
1 'polypeptide(L)'
;KAWDPCMLAYLQGLEAGQYGPAKPVLYCGDMNVAHEPIDLANPRANRGKHGFTDEERAGFQHYLDAGFVDTFRAAHPGQTDAYTWWTHWANARARNVGWRIDYWLAS
;
A
#
# COMPACT_ATOMS: atom_id res chain seq x y z
N LYS A 1 -4.03 13.41 -9.09
CA LYS A 1 -5.04 13.42 -8.00
C LYS A 1 -6.30 12.60 -8.29
N ALA A 2 -6.60 12.23 -9.55
CA ALA A 2 -7.80 11.45 -9.87
C ALA A 2 -7.61 9.92 -9.86
N TRP A 3 -6.35 9.44 -9.88
CA TRP A 3 -6.06 8.02 -10.04
C TRP A 3 -6.63 7.15 -8.89
N ASP A 4 -6.20 7.37 -7.64
CA ASP A 4 -6.62 6.51 -6.52
C ASP A 4 -8.15 6.49 -6.34
N PRO A 5 -8.87 7.64 -6.41
CA PRO A 5 -10.33 7.63 -6.35
C PRO A 5 -10.99 6.88 -7.52
N CYS A 6 -10.48 7.04 -8.75
CA CYS A 6 -10.99 6.31 -9.91
C CYS A 6 -10.72 4.81 -9.79
N MET A 7 -9.53 4.42 -9.30
CA MET A 7 -9.17 3.04 -9.09
C MET A 7 -10.04 2.40 -8.00
N LEU A 8 -10.24 3.08 -6.87
CA LEU A 8 -11.13 2.61 -5.80
C LEU A 8 -12.56 2.38 -6.31
N ALA A 9 -13.12 3.36 -7.05
CA ALA A 9 -14.45 3.24 -7.64
C ALA A 9 -14.53 2.04 -8.61
N TYR A 10 -13.47 1.81 -9.41
CA TYR A 10 -13.38 0.66 -10.29
C TYR A 10 -13.37 -0.67 -9.51
N LEU A 11 -12.60 -0.77 -8.42
CA LEU A 11 -12.53 -1.96 -7.57
C LEU A 11 -13.89 -2.27 -6.92
N GLN A 12 -14.57 -1.25 -6.39
CA GLN A 12 -15.93 -1.40 -5.83
C GLN A 12 -16.94 -1.82 -6.92
N GLY A 13 -16.80 -1.31 -8.14
CA GLY A 13 -17.59 -1.75 -9.29
C GLY A 13 -17.36 -3.22 -9.62
N LEU A 14 -16.12 -3.70 -9.59
CA LEU A 14 -15.80 -5.12 -9.77
C LEU A 14 -16.46 -5.99 -8.69
N GLU A 15 -16.32 -5.60 -7.42
CA GLU A 15 -16.89 -6.31 -6.28
C GLU A 15 -18.42 -6.41 -6.38
N ALA A 16 -19.07 -5.29 -6.72
CA ALA A 16 -20.53 -5.20 -6.87
C ALA A 16 -21.06 -5.91 -8.13
N GLY A 17 -20.20 -6.44 -9.00
CA GLY A 17 -20.61 -7.09 -10.24
C GLY A 17 -21.03 -6.12 -11.35
N GLN A 18 -20.49 -4.90 -11.37
CA GLN A 18 -20.76 -3.93 -12.44
C GLN A 18 -20.30 -4.44 -13.82
N TYR A 19 -19.24 -5.27 -13.83
CA TYR A 19 -18.59 -5.76 -15.05
C TYR A 19 -18.73 -7.28 -15.25
N GLY A 20 -19.61 -7.93 -14.48
CA GLY A 20 -19.79 -9.39 -14.45
C GLY A 20 -20.46 -9.86 -13.17
N PRO A 21 -20.45 -11.16 -12.83
CA PRO A 21 -20.93 -11.60 -11.52
C PRO A 21 -20.14 -10.96 -10.38
N ALA A 22 -20.82 -10.58 -9.31
CA ALA A 22 -20.19 -10.09 -8.08
C ALA A 22 -19.21 -11.15 -7.52
N LYS A 23 -18.00 -10.71 -7.21
CA LYS A 23 -16.92 -11.56 -6.69
C LYS A 23 -16.02 -10.75 -5.75
N PRO A 24 -15.42 -11.38 -4.73
CA PRO A 24 -14.36 -10.75 -3.94
C PRO A 24 -13.22 -10.27 -4.84
N VAL A 25 -12.60 -9.15 -4.48
CA VAL A 25 -11.55 -8.52 -5.27
C VAL A 25 -10.20 -8.67 -4.57
N LEU A 26 -9.18 -9.10 -5.32
CA LEU A 26 -7.79 -9.01 -4.92
C LEU A 26 -7.11 -7.92 -5.76
N TYR A 27 -6.60 -6.90 -5.09
CA TYR A 27 -5.85 -5.81 -5.70
C TYR A 27 -4.39 -5.83 -5.25
N CYS A 28 -3.46 -5.97 -6.17
CA CYS A 28 -2.05 -6.16 -5.84
C CYS A 28 -1.09 -5.43 -6.77
N GLY A 29 0.15 -5.28 -6.28
CA GLY A 29 1.27 -4.70 -7.01
C GLY A 29 1.93 -3.57 -6.24
N ASP A 30 2.81 -2.85 -6.92
CA ASP A 30 3.46 -1.63 -6.41
C ASP A 30 2.44 -0.49 -6.36
N MET A 31 2.02 -0.12 -5.15
CA MET A 31 1.14 1.03 -4.90
C MET A 31 1.94 2.31 -4.63
N ASN A 32 3.28 2.22 -4.64
CA ASN A 32 4.23 3.31 -4.49
C ASN A 32 4.00 4.17 -3.23
N VAL A 33 3.54 3.55 -2.14
CA VAL A 33 3.28 4.21 -0.86
C VAL A 33 3.62 3.26 0.28
N ALA A 34 4.31 3.75 1.31
CA ALA A 34 4.40 3.10 2.61
C ALA A 34 3.27 3.66 3.50
N HIS A 35 2.30 2.84 3.90
CA HIS A 35 1.08 3.32 4.58
C HIS A 35 1.38 3.90 5.97
N GLU A 36 2.09 3.16 6.81
CA GLU A 36 2.39 3.54 8.18
C GLU A 36 3.90 3.62 8.47
N PRO A 37 4.34 4.29 9.56
CA PRO A 37 5.77 4.37 9.89
C PRO A 37 6.49 3.03 10.05
N ILE A 38 5.76 1.94 10.32
CA ILE A 38 6.29 0.56 10.39
C ILE A 38 6.68 0.02 8.99
N ASP A 39 6.15 0.61 7.92
CA ASP A 39 6.31 0.17 6.53
C ASP A 39 7.59 0.68 5.86
N LEU A 40 8.44 1.45 6.56
CA LEU A 40 9.73 1.89 6.03
C LEU A 40 10.77 2.09 7.12
N ALA A 41 12.05 1.93 6.77
CA ALA A 41 13.14 1.98 7.75
C ALA A 41 13.38 3.37 8.38
N ASN A 42 13.07 4.46 7.67
CA ASN A 42 13.40 5.83 8.09
C ASN A 42 12.19 6.80 7.95
N PRO A 43 11.08 6.61 8.69
CA PRO A 43 9.84 7.37 8.49
C PRO A 43 10.01 8.88 8.70
N ARG A 44 10.74 9.29 9.77
CA ARG A 44 10.91 10.71 10.11
C ARG A 44 11.63 11.50 9.02
N ALA A 45 12.66 10.92 8.42
CA ALA A 45 13.47 11.59 7.40
C ALA A 45 12.82 11.57 6.01
N ASN A 46 11.75 10.77 5.83
CA ASN A 46 11.09 10.57 4.55
C ASN A 46 9.66 11.12 4.52
N ARG A 47 9.12 11.62 5.64
CA ARG A 47 7.82 12.29 5.64
C ARG A 47 7.82 13.45 4.64
N GLY A 48 6.81 13.48 3.76
CA GLY A 48 6.69 14.47 2.69
C GLY A 48 7.51 14.18 1.43
N LYS A 49 8.24 13.05 1.38
CA LYS A 49 8.86 12.56 0.14
C LYS A 49 7.93 11.56 -0.55
N HIS A 50 8.11 11.42 -1.86
CA HIS A 50 7.37 10.44 -2.67
C HIS A 50 7.40 9.05 -2.04
N GLY A 51 6.23 8.44 -1.93
CA GLY A 51 5.97 7.19 -1.24
C GLY A 51 5.72 7.31 0.27
N PHE A 52 5.82 8.50 0.86
CA PHE A 52 5.51 8.76 2.28
C PHE A 52 5.02 10.20 2.53
N THR A 53 4.34 10.80 1.55
CA THR A 53 3.59 12.05 1.76
C THR A 53 2.31 11.77 2.55
N ASP A 54 1.76 12.80 3.22
CA ASP A 54 0.50 12.64 3.95
C ASP A 54 -0.66 12.38 2.97
N GLU A 55 -0.61 12.91 1.75
CA GLU A 55 -1.59 12.69 0.69
C GLU A 55 -1.57 11.26 0.13
N GLU A 56 -0.40 10.69 -0.16
CA GLU A 56 -0.30 9.29 -0.64
C GLU A 56 -0.80 8.32 0.42
N ARG A 57 -0.45 8.56 1.70
CA ARG A 57 -0.91 7.74 2.83
C ARG A 57 -2.42 7.85 3.04
N ALA A 58 -2.98 9.05 2.92
CA ALA A 58 -4.43 9.25 2.97
C ALA A 58 -5.13 8.55 1.79
N GLY A 59 -4.54 8.60 0.59
CA GLY A 59 -5.01 7.85 -0.58
C GLY A 59 -5.08 6.35 -0.32
N PHE A 60 -4.04 5.78 0.29
CA PHE A 60 -4.03 4.37 0.70
C PHE A 60 -5.11 4.07 1.75
N GLN A 61 -5.26 4.95 2.74
CA GLN A 61 -6.26 4.81 3.81
C GLN A 61 -7.69 4.72 3.24
N HIS A 62 -8.00 5.42 2.15
CA HIS A 62 -9.33 5.32 1.54
C HIS A 62 -9.68 3.91 1.05
N TYR A 63 -8.71 3.11 0.60
CA TYR A 63 -8.98 1.70 0.27
C TYR A 63 -9.38 0.91 1.52
N LEU A 64 -8.67 1.14 2.63
CA LEU A 64 -8.95 0.45 3.89
C LEU A 64 -10.31 0.86 4.47
N ASP A 65 -10.61 2.15 4.43
CA ASP A 65 -11.90 2.69 4.87
C ASP A 65 -13.07 2.18 4.02
N ALA A 66 -12.81 1.84 2.75
CA ALA A 66 -13.77 1.24 1.84
C ALA A 66 -13.98 -0.27 2.06
N GLY A 67 -13.29 -0.88 3.04
CA GLY A 67 -13.46 -2.29 3.41
C GLY A 67 -12.34 -3.20 2.92
N PHE A 68 -11.37 -2.70 2.15
CA PHE A 68 -10.22 -3.52 1.75
C PHE A 68 -9.29 -3.78 2.94
N VAL A 69 -8.70 -4.96 2.97
CA VAL A 69 -7.77 -5.40 4.01
C VAL A 69 -6.37 -5.53 3.42
N ASP A 70 -5.39 -4.82 4.00
CA ASP A 70 -3.97 -5.13 3.82
C ASP A 70 -3.68 -6.49 4.42
N THR A 71 -3.63 -7.51 3.57
CA THR A 71 -3.52 -8.92 3.99
C THR A 71 -2.24 -9.20 4.76
N PHE A 72 -1.13 -8.55 4.41
CA PHE A 72 0.14 -8.72 5.12
C PHE A 72 0.04 -8.14 6.53
N ARG A 73 -0.49 -6.92 6.66
CA ARG A 73 -0.58 -6.26 7.96
C ARG A 73 -1.67 -6.87 8.85
N ALA A 74 -2.73 -7.45 8.27
CA ALA A 74 -3.70 -8.25 9.00
C ALA A 74 -3.08 -9.53 9.59
N ALA A 75 -2.24 -10.25 8.84
CA ALA A 75 -1.56 -11.44 9.31
C ALA A 75 -0.37 -11.14 10.25
N HIS A 76 0.31 -10.01 10.03
CA HIS A 76 1.55 -9.63 10.70
C HIS A 76 1.52 -8.17 11.22
N PRO A 77 0.60 -7.83 12.15
CA PRO A 77 0.34 -6.44 12.53
C PRO A 77 1.55 -5.73 13.14
N GLY A 78 2.37 -6.45 13.91
CA GLY A 78 3.56 -5.91 14.57
C GLY A 78 4.89 -6.21 13.90
N GLN A 79 4.90 -6.85 12.71
CA GLN A 79 6.16 -7.24 12.08
C GLN A 79 6.88 -6.04 11.48
N THR A 80 8.04 -5.71 12.04
CA THR A 80 8.97 -4.68 11.54
C THR A 80 9.90 -5.26 10.48
N ASP A 81 10.65 -4.40 9.81
CA ASP A 81 11.75 -4.78 8.90
C ASP A 81 11.33 -5.64 7.68
N ALA A 82 10.03 -5.66 7.38
CA ALA A 82 9.43 -6.37 6.26
C ALA A 82 9.18 -5.42 5.10
N TYR A 83 10.12 -5.40 4.16
CA TYR A 83 10.13 -4.47 3.02
C TYR A 83 10.10 -5.21 1.69
N THR A 84 9.65 -4.52 0.64
CA THR A 84 9.52 -5.08 -0.71
C THR A 84 10.38 -4.33 -1.72
N TRP A 85 10.77 -3.09 -1.39
CA TRP A 85 11.61 -2.24 -2.21
C TRP A 85 12.81 -1.67 -1.43
N TRP A 86 13.94 -1.55 -2.13
CA TRP A 86 15.17 -0.92 -1.63
C TRP A 86 15.81 -0.12 -2.76
N THR A 87 16.35 1.07 -2.43
CA THR A 87 17.18 1.81 -3.38
C THR A 87 18.44 1.03 -3.74
N HIS A 88 18.93 1.19 -4.97
CA HIS A 88 20.17 0.55 -5.44
C HIS A 88 21.43 1.16 -4.81
N TRP A 89 21.33 2.36 -4.25
CA TRP A 89 22.47 3.10 -3.70
C TRP A 89 22.78 2.70 -2.25
N ALA A 90 24.00 3.02 -1.82
CA ALA A 90 24.44 2.88 -0.43
C ALA A 90 24.20 1.49 0.18
N ASN A 91 24.20 0.44 -0.65
CA ASN A 91 23.98 -0.94 -0.21
C ASN A 91 22.70 -1.12 0.64
N ALA A 92 21.62 -0.40 0.31
CA ALA A 92 20.42 -0.34 1.14
C ALA A 92 19.77 -1.71 1.36
N ARG A 93 19.73 -2.56 0.32
CA ARG A 93 19.17 -3.91 0.42
C ARG A 93 19.91 -4.79 1.43
N ALA A 94 21.24 -4.78 1.43
CA ALA A 94 22.03 -5.57 2.38
C ALA A 94 21.90 -5.06 3.82
N ARG A 95 21.65 -3.75 4.00
CA ARG A 95 21.40 -3.13 5.32
C ARG A 95 19.93 -3.16 5.74
N ASN A 96 19.08 -3.77 4.93
CA ASN A 96 17.62 -3.76 5.05
C ASN A 96 17.01 -2.36 5.25
N VAL A 97 17.57 -1.33 4.61
CA VAL A 97 16.99 0.02 4.61
C VAL A 97 15.97 0.11 3.48
N GLY A 98 14.77 -0.41 3.74
CA GLY A 98 13.73 -0.62 2.73
C GLY A 98 12.41 0.08 3.03
N TRP A 99 11.48 -0.15 2.10
CA TRP A 99 10.10 0.32 2.11
C TRP A 99 9.20 -0.84 1.69
N ARG A 100 8.03 -0.95 2.31
CA ARG A 100 6.96 -1.84 1.87
C ARG A 100 5.99 -1.02 1.03
N ILE A 101 6.09 -1.19 -0.29
CA ILE A 101 5.25 -0.47 -1.27
C ILE A 101 4.46 -1.42 -2.17
N ASP A 102 4.73 -2.72 -2.07
CA ASP A 102 4.00 -3.76 -2.78
C ASP A 102 3.00 -4.42 -1.83
N TYR A 103 1.74 -4.50 -2.25
CA TYR A 103 0.63 -4.94 -1.41
C TYR A 103 -0.22 -6.01 -2.07
N TRP A 104 -0.95 -6.73 -1.21
CA TRP A 104 -2.18 -7.44 -1.56
C TRP A 104 -3.29 -6.87 -0.67
N LEU A 105 -4.26 -6.21 -1.29
CA LEU A 105 -5.50 -5.77 -0.69
C LEU A 105 -6.62 -6.74 -1.09
N ALA A 106 -7.43 -7.17 -0.12
CA ALA A 106 -8.58 -8.05 -0.34
C ALA A 106 -9.87 -7.37 0.14
N SER A 107 -10.95 -7.46 -0.64
CA SER A 107 -12.27 -6.96 -0.23
C SER A 107 -13.00 -7.91 0.73
#